data_AF-A0A2D4NVK7-F1
#
_entry.id   AF-A0A2D4NVK7-F1
#
_cell.length_a   1.000
_cell.length_b   1.000
_cell.length_c   1.000
_cell.angle_alpha   90.00
_cell.angle_beta   90.00
_cell.angle_gamma   90.00
#
_symmetry.space_group_name_H-M   'P 1'
#
loop_
_entity.id
_entity.type
_entity.pdbx_description
1 polymer ?
#
loop_
_entity_poly.entity_id
_entity_poly.type
_entity_poly.pdbx_seq_one_letter_code
_entity_poly.pdbx_strand_id
1 'polypeptide(L)'
;EEEEASPSLSSEGEQQRRRAVRLAVVEYELGVNHTDTQECSAGEEHLAKCLQLLERHRLARDCVSLYIQAQNNLGILWSERNDIKTAQTYLESAEALYNQYMKENGNPPFDSSEHFMTEETLSDQERSKRFEKVYTHTLYYLAQVYQHLEMTEKAAQYCHTTLKRQLEYSGYYPIEWALNAAILSQYYLTKQCFMESRHCLAAASVIIGQAEQMPSGEDSK
;
A
#
# COMPACT_ATOMS: atom_id res chain seq x y z
N GLU A 1 -9.06 30.65 -43.35
CA GLU A 1 -9.39 30.94 -41.95
C GLU A 1 -9.50 29.59 -41.26
N GLU A 2 -8.40 29.17 -40.62
CA GLU A 2 -8.40 28.01 -39.74
C GLU A 2 -8.97 28.50 -38.40
N GLU A 3 -10.21 28.11 -38.08
CA GLU A 3 -10.71 28.22 -36.71
C GLU A 3 -9.89 27.26 -35.84
N GLU A 4 -8.89 27.81 -35.14
CA GLU A 4 -8.31 27.15 -33.97
C GLU A 4 -9.45 26.93 -32.97
N ALA A 5 -9.91 25.67 -32.87
CA ALA A 5 -10.86 25.26 -31.86
C ALA A 5 -10.22 25.47 -30.48
N SER A 6 -10.57 26.57 -29.82
CA SER A 6 -10.25 26.83 -28.43
C SER A 6 -10.67 25.64 -27.57
N PRO A 7 -9.78 25.03 -26.76
CA PRO A 7 -10.13 23.86 -25.96
C PRO A 7 -11.27 24.20 -25.01
N SER A 8 -12.27 23.33 -24.93
CA SER A 8 -13.36 23.49 -23.96
C SER A 8 -12.80 23.54 -22.54
N LEU A 9 -13.41 24.31 -21.64
CA LEU A 9 -13.00 24.41 -20.22
C LEU A 9 -12.84 23.02 -19.53
N SER A 10 -13.57 22.01 -20.00
CA SER A 10 -13.45 20.62 -19.56
C SER A 10 -12.13 19.94 -20.00
N SER A 11 -11.66 20.24 -21.21
CA SER A 11 -10.42 19.72 -21.79
C SER A 11 -9.19 20.30 -21.10
N GLU A 12 -9.21 21.61 -20.81
CA GLU A 12 -8.13 22.27 -20.07
C GLU A 12 -8.00 21.73 -18.64
N GLY A 13 -9.13 21.57 -17.94
CA GLY A 13 -9.15 20.99 -16.59
C GLY A 13 -8.63 19.56 -16.56
N GLU A 14 -8.98 18.73 -17.54
CA GLU A 14 -8.48 17.36 -17.63
C GLU A 14 -6.98 17.33 -17.94
N GLN A 15 -6.49 18.20 -18.82
CA GLN A 15 -5.07 18.27 -19.14
C GLN A 15 -4.25 18.78 -17.94
N GLN A 16 -4.78 19.76 -17.19
CA GLN A 16 -4.15 20.25 -15.97
C GLN A 16 -4.07 19.16 -14.91
N ARG A 17 -5.14 18.36 -14.74
CA ARG A 17 -5.17 17.21 -13.83
C ARG A 17 -4.14 16.15 -14.23
N ARG A 18 -4.08 15.76 -15.50
CA ARG A 18 -3.08 14.79 -15.99
C ARG A 18 -1.64 15.27 -15.74
N ARG A 19 -1.37 16.56 -15.91
CA ARG A 19 -0.06 17.15 -15.58
C ARG A 19 0.22 17.10 -14.07
N ALA A 20 -0.76 17.42 -13.24
CA ALA A 20 -0.62 17.36 -11.79
C ALA A 20 -0.36 15.94 -11.29
N VAL A 21 -1.06 14.94 -11.85
CA VAL A 21 -0.84 13.52 -11.52
C VAL A 21 0.57 13.08 -11.90
N ARG A 22 1.03 13.39 -13.11
CA ARG A 22 2.41 13.06 -13.54
C ARG A 22 3.47 13.71 -12.66
N LEU A 23 3.28 14.98 -12.29
CA LEU A 23 4.17 15.64 -11.35
C LEU A 23 4.14 14.94 -9.98
N ALA A 24 2.96 14.58 -9.47
CA ALA A 24 2.83 13.87 -8.22
C ALA A 24 3.52 12.50 -8.24
N VAL A 25 3.52 11.78 -9.37
CA VAL A 25 4.30 10.53 -9.51
C VAL A 25 5.79 10.84 -9.37
N VAL A 26 6.31 11.88 -10.03
CA VAL A 26 7.73 12.26 -9.89
C VAL A 26 8.08 12.63 -8.45
N GLU A 27 7.24 13.42 -7.79
CA GLU A 27 7.40 13.76 -6.37
C GLU A 27 7.40 12.51 -5.49
N TYR A 28 6.50 11.55 -5.75
CA TYR A 28 6.46 10.29 -5.04
C TYR A 28 7.75 9.48 -5.21
N GLU A 29 8.20 9.28 -6.45
CA GLU A 29 9.42 8.51 -6.74
C GLU A 29 10.67 9.18 -6.14
N LEU A 30 10.77 10.52 -6.20
CA LEU A 30 11.84 11.26 -5.51
C LEU A 30 11.75 11.06 -3.99
N GLY A 31 10.56 11.13 -3.43
CA GLY A 31 10.32 10.93 -2.00
C GLY A 31 10.74 9.55 -1.51
N VAL A 32 10.38 8.51 -2.25
CA VAL A 32 10.80 7.11 -1.98
C VAL A 32 12.32 6.99 -2.08
N ASN A 33 12.93 7.44 -3.17
CA ASN A 33 14.38 7.37 -3.36
C ASN A 33 15.14 8.10 -2.23
N HIS A 34 14.71 9.29 -1.85
CA HIS A 34 15.32 10.02 -0.73
C HIS A 34 15.22 9.23 0.57
N THR A 35 14.04 8.68 0.89
CA THR A 35 13.82 7.87 2.09
C THR A 35 14.70 6.63 2.10
N ASP A 36 14.79 5.90 0.98
CA ASP A 36 15.63 4.71 0.83
C ASP A 36 17.12 5.02 1.00
N THR A 37 17.55 6.22 0.57
CA THR A 37 18.91 6.74 0.76
C THR A 37 19.14 7.43 2.12
N GLN A 38 18.20 7.31 3.06
CA GLN A 38 18.27 7.89 4.42
C GLN A 38 18.25 9.43 4.48
N GLU A 39 17.87 10.10 3.39
CA GLU A 39 17.64 11.55 3.33
C GLU A 39 16.18 11.88 3.69
N CYS A 40 15.75 11.46 4.88
CA CYS A 40 14.32 11.40 5.26
C CYS A 40 13.62 12.77 5.25
N SER A 41 14.31 13.89 5.48
CA SER A 41 13.68 15.22 5.44
C SER A 41 13.24 15.59 4.03
N ALA A 42 14.12 15.40 3.03
CA ALA A 42 13.78 15.62 1.63
C ALA A 42 12.71 14.62 1.17
N GLY A 43 12.82 13.36 1.62
CA GLY A 43 11.82 12.33 1.35
C GLY A 43 10.41 12.73 1.78
N GLU A 44 10.27 13.24 3.01
CA GLU A 44 9.01 13.75 3.54
C GLU A 44 8.46 14.93 2.73
N GLU A 45 9.29 15.93 2.40
CA GLU A 45 8.87 17.11 1.64
C GLU A 45 8.27 16.72 0.28
N HIS A 46 8.95 15.81 -0.44
CA HIS A 46 8.49 15.29 -1.72
C HIS A 46 7.20 14.47 -1.59
N LEU A 47 7.10 13.57 -0.61
CA LEU A 47 5.88 12.78 -0.37
C LEU A 47 4.69 13.67 0.02
N ALA A 48 4.90 14.67 0.87
CA ALA A 48 3.88 15.66 1.24
C ALA A 48 3.45 16.49 0.03
N LYS A 49 4.39 16.83 -0.87
CA LYS A 49 4.08 17.52 -2.12
C LYS A 49 3.21 16.68 -3.05
N CYS A 50 3.49 15.38 -3.16
CA CYS A 50 2.65 14.44 -3.90
C CYS A 50 1.19 14.49 -3.40
N LEU A 51 0.96 14.38 -2.08
CA LEU A 51 -0.39 14.47 -1.51
C LEU A 51 -1.05 15.82 -1.82
N GLN A 52 -0.32 16.93 -1.68
CA GLN A 52 -0.84 18.27 -1.97
C GLN A 52 -1.34 18.42 -3.41
N LEU A 53 -0.61 17.87 -4.38
CA LEU A 53 -0.96 17.93 -5.80
C LEU A 53 -2.23 17.13 -6.12
N LEU A 54 -2.46 16.03 -5.40
CA LEU A 54 -3.54 15.08 -5.63
C LEU A 54 -4.80 15.35 -4.79
N GLU A 55 -4.71 16.12 -3.71
CA GLU A 55 -5.76 16.28 -2.69
C GLU A 55 -7.17 16.53 -3.27
N ARG A 56 -7.28 17.45 -4.23
CA ARG A 56 -8.57 17.81 -4.86
C ARG A 56 -9.24 16.65 -5.61
N HIS A 57 -8.46 15.65 -6.03
CA HIS A 57 -8.90 14.52 -6.84
C HIS A 57 -8.48 13.18 -6.21
N ARG A 58 -8.24 13.11 -4.90
CA ARG A 58 -7.68 11.93 -4.23
C ARG A 58 -8.49 10.64 -4.38
N LEU A 59 -9.79 10.72 -4.70
CA LEU A 59 -10.66 9.56 -5.01
C LEU A 59 -10.75 9.24 -6.51
N ALA A 60 -10.12 10.01 -7.38
CA ALA A 60 -10.12 9.73 -8.81
C ALA A 60 -9.32 8.45 -9.12
N ARG A 61 -9.76 7.72 -10.16
CA ARG A 61 -9.20 6.43 -10.58
C ARG A 61 -7.69 6.50 -10.87
N ASP A 62 -7.20 7.64 -11.34
CA ASP A 62 -5.78 7.90 -11.66
C ASP A 62 -4.98 8.53 -10.51
N CYS A 63 -5.59 8.75 -9.35
CA CYS A 63 -4.95 9.41 -8.21
C CYS A 63 -4.92 8.51 -6.97
N VAL A 64 -6.00 7.75 -6.72
CA VAL A 64 -6.24 7.08 -5.42
C VAL A 64 -5.14 6.09 -5.04
N SER A 65 -4.62 5.32 -6.00
CA SER A 65 -3.55 4.35 -5.73
C SER A 65 -2.27 5.08 -5.28
N LEU A 66 -1.85 6.10 -6.02
CA LEU A 66 -0.65 6.89 -5.70
C LEU A 66 -0.81 7.65 -4.38
N TYR A 67 -2.02 8.18 -4.11
CA TYR A 67 -2.30 8.88 -2.86
C TYR A 67 -2.12 7.97 -1.64
N ILE A 68 -2.70 6.76 -1.69
CA ILE A 68 -2.55 5.76 -0.61
C ILE A 68 -1.09 5.33 -0.46
N GLN A 69 -0.36 5.14 -1.57
CA GLN A 69 1.07 4.81 -1.53
C GLN A 69 1.89 5.92 -0.82
N ALA A 70 1.65 7.19 -1.13
CA ALA A 70 2.33 8.31 -0.48
C ALA A 70 1.97 8.40 1.01
N GLN A 71 0.71 8.15 1.39
CA GLN A 71 0.30 8.07 2.80
C GLN A 71 0.98 6.91 3.54
N ASN A 72 1.10 5.74 2.91
CA ASN A 72 1.80 4.61 3.50
C ASN A 72 3.27 4.96 3.78
N ASN A 73 3.98 5.55 2.80
CA ASN A 73 5.38 5.95 2.97
C ASN A 73 5.56 7.02 4.07
N LEU A 74 4.67 8.02 4.13
CA LEU A 74 4.69 8.98 5.24
C LEU A 74 4.40 8.30 6.58
N GLY A 75 3.46 7.36 6.62
CA GLY A 75 3.17 6.56 7.81
C GLY A 75 4.39 5.81 8.33
N ILE A 76 5.15 5.18 7.43
CA ILE A 76 6.39 4.47 7.76
C ILE A 76 7.44 5.45 8.29
N LEU A 77 7.71 6.52 7.54
CA LEU A 77 8.71 7.52 7.87
C LEU A 77 8.45 8.17 9.25
N TRP A 78 7.21 8.51 9.57
CA TRP A 78 6.85 9.04 10.89
C TRP A 78 6.95 7.99 11.99
N SER A 79 6.65 6.72 11.69
CA SER A 79 6.82 5.61 12.63
C SER A 79 8.30 5.39 12.97
N GLU A 80 9.20 5.44 11.98
CA GLU A 80 10.64 5.31 12.15
C GLU A 80 11.24 6.46 12.99
N ARG A 81 10.65 7.67 12.87
CA ARG A 81 10.97 8.82 13.72
C ARG A 81 10.34 8.77 15.11
N ASN A 82 9.65 7.66 15.44
CA ASN A 82 8.95 7.44 16.70
C ASN A 82 7.80 8.43 16.98
N ASP A 83 7.29 9.12 15.96
CA ASP A 83 6.03 9.87 16.03
C ASP A 83 4.87 8.99 15.58
N ILE A 84 4.50 8.08 16.48
CA ILE A 84 3.50 7.04 16.23
C ILE A 84 2.10 7.62 15.97
N LYS A 85 1.78 8.80 16.53
CA LYS A 85 0.46 9.43 16.33
C LYS A 85 0.32 10.01 14.93
N THR A 86 1.38 10.65 14.43
CA THR A 86 1.39 11.15 13.05
C THR A 86 1.36 9.98 12.06
N ALA A 87 2.14 8.93 12.31
CA ALA A 87 2.11 7.69 11.53
C ALA A 87 0.70 7.07 11.47
N GLN A 88 0.05 6.95 12.63
CA GLN A 88 -1.34 6.48 12.75
C GLN A 88 -2.29 7.29 11.88
N THR A 89 -2.19 8.62 11.93
CA THR A 89 -3.10 9.52 11.18
C THR A 89 -3.00 9.28 9.67
N TYR A 90 -1.78 9.14 9.13
CA TYR A 90 -1.59 8.86 7.71
C TYR A 90 -2.16 7.50 7.31
N LEU A 91 -1.88 6.46 8.09
CA LEU A 91 -2.27 5.08 7.77
C LEU A 91 -3.78 4.84 7.96
N GLU A 92 -4.41 5.41 9.00
CA GLU A 92 -5.87 5.35 9.16
C GLU A 92 -6.57 6.14 8.04
N SER A 93 -6.00 7.27 7.61
CA SER A 93 -6.54 8.00 6.46
C SER A 93 -6.39 7.20 5.16
N ALA A 94 -5.32 6.44 4.98
CA ALA A 94 -5.12 5.56 3.83
C ALA A 94 -6.14 4.42 3.80
N GLU A 95 -6.39 3.78 4.95
CA GLU A 95 -7.43 2.75 5.10
C GLU A 95 -8.83 3.32 4.80
N ALA A 96 -9.14 4.50 5.36
CA ALA A 96 -10.42 5.16 5.12
C ALA A 96 -10.62 5.48 3.63
N LEU A 97 -9.59 5.96 2.95
CA LEU A 97 -9.65 6.30 1.52
C LEU A 97 -9.84 5.05 0.65
N TYR A 98 -9.14 3.96 0.94
CA TYR A 98 -9.35 2.67 0.26
C TYR A 98 -10.80 2.21 0.41
N ASN A 99 -11.31 2.17 1.65
CA ASN A 99 -12.66 1.71 1.94
C ASN A 99 -13.73 2.58 1.26
N GLN A 100 -13.50 3.90 1.23
CA GLN A 100 -14.36 4.84 0.53
C GLN A 100 -14.37 4.57 -0.98
N TYR A 101 -13.20 4.46 -1.60
CA TYR A 101 -13.07 4.23 -3.04
C TYR A 101 -13.70 2.90 -3.47
N MET A 102 -13.49 1.83 -2.70
CA MET A 102 -14.07 0.52 -2.99
C MET A 102 -15.60 0.51 -2.86
N LYS A 103 -16.16 1.36 -1.99
CA LYS A 103 -17.61 1.51 -1.83
C LYS A 103 -18.25 2.35 -2.92
N GLU A 104 -17.60 3.42 -3.36
CA GLU A 104 -18.17 4.40 -4.31
C GLU A 104 -17.91 4.03 -5.78
N ASN A 105 -16.71 3.55 -6.10
CA ASN A 105 -16.27 3.33 -7.48
C ASN A 105 -15.98 1.85 -7.76
N GLY A 106 -15.19 1.20 -6.90
CA GLY A 106 -14.82 -0.22 -7.00
C GLY A 106 -14.00 -0.64 -8.24
N ASN A 107 -13.86 0.25 -9.23
CA ASN A 107 -13.10 -0.03 -10.45
C ASN A 107 -11.59 -0.05 -10.17
N PRO A 108 -10.81 -0.90 -10.83
CA PRO A 108 -9.37 -1.00 -10.58
C PRO A 108 -8.67 0.33 -10.90
N PRO A 109 -8.00 0.99 -9.94
CA PRO A 109 -7.34 2.27 -10.20
C PRO A 109 -6.13 2.11 -11.11
N PHE A 110 -5.72 3.19 -11.77
CA PHE A 110 -4.49 3.18 -12.55
C PHE A 110 -3.28 3.05 -11.63
N ASP A 111 -2.29 2.32 -12.10
CA ASP A 111 -1.00 2.22 -11.43
C ASP A 111 -0.12 3.43 -11.75
N SER A 112 0.79 3.79 -10.84
CA SER A 112 1.66 4.96 -11.01
C SER A 112 2.52 4.86 -12.27
N SER A 113 2.94 3.64 -12.64
CA SER A 113 3.75 3.41 -13.84
C SER A 113 3.01 3.77 -15.13
N GLU A 114 1.68 3.65 -15.15
CA GLU A 114 0.87 3.86 -16.36
C GLU A 114 0.81 5.33 -16.79
N HIS A 115 1.11 6.29 -15.91
CA HIS A 115 1.04 7.72 -16.24
C HIS A 115 2.07 8.20 -17.27
N PHE A 116 3.16 7.43 -17.44
CA PHE A 116 4.23 7.68 -18.39
C PHE A 116 4.26 6.69 -19.56
N MET A 117 3.43 5.64 -19.52
CA MET A 117 3.35 4.66 -20.61
C MET A 117 2.51 5.21 -21.76
N THR A 118 2.97 5.00 -23.00
CA THR A 118 2.29 5.49 -24.22
C THR A 118 1.50 4.41 -24.95
N GLU A 119 1.81 3.12 -24.76
CA GLU A 119 1.28 2.03 -25.61
C GLU A 119 0.83 0.78 -24.84
N GLU A 120 1.39 0.48 -23.67
CA GLU A 120 1.04 -0.71 -22.89
C GLU A 120 0.32 -0.32 -21.60
N THR A 121 -0.95 -0.73 -21.49
CA THR A 121 -1.77 -0.51 -20.30
C THR A 121 -1.97 -1.83 -19.57
N LEU A 122 -1.87 -1.80 -18.25
CA LEU A 122 -2.10 -2.99 -17.43
C LEU A 122 -3.54 -3.48 -17.59
N SER A 123 -3.73 -4.79 -17.50
CA SER A 123 -5.08 -5.35 -17.42
C SER A 123 -5.76 -4.91 -16.12
N ASP A 124 -7.09 -4.85 -16.13
CA ASP A 124 -7.87 -4.52 -14.93
C ASP A 124 -7.65 -5.53 -13.79
N GLN A 125 -7.30 -6.79 -14.11
CA GLN A 125 -6.92 -7.79 -13.13
C GLN A 125 -5.57 -7.46 -12.47
N GLU A 126 -4.57 -7.04 -13.24
CA GLU A 126 -3.26 -6.63 -12.70
C GLU A 126 -3.37 -5.35 -11.87
N ARG A 127 -4.13 -4.36 -12.34
CA ARG A 127 -4.43 -3.13 -11.57
C ARG A 127 -5.09 -3.46 -10.24
N SER A 128 -6.07 -4.35 -10.24
CA SER A 128 -6.72 -4.82 -9.01
C SER A 128 -5.69 -5.42 -8.06
N LYS A 129 -4.85 -6.35 -8.54
CA LYS A 129 -3.82 -6.99 -7.72
C LYS A 129 -2.83 -5.98 -7.14
N ARG A 130 -2.34 -5.02 -7.95
CA ARG A 130 -1.42 -3.97 -7.47
C ARG A 130 -2.08 -3.09 -6.41
N PHE A 131 -3.34 -2.70 -6.61
CA PHE A 131 -4.07 -1.91 -5.63
C PHE A 131 -4.32 -2.66 -4.31
N GLU A 132 -4.69 -3.95 -4.39
CA GLU A 132 -4.83 -4.79 -3.21
C GLU A 132 -3.49 -4.96 -2.46
N LYS A 133 -2.36 -4.99 -3.18
CA LYS A 133 -1.02 -5.01 -2.57
C LYS A 133 -0.73 -3.72 -1.80
N VAL A 134 -1.04 -2.56 -2.38
CA VAL A 134 -0.91 -1.25 -1.72
C VAL A 134 -1.72 -1.20 -0.43
N TYR A 135 -2.98 -1.63 -0.46
CA TYR A 135 -3.82 -1.67 0.73
C TYR A 135 -3.33 -2.68 1.78
N THR A 136 -2.81 -3.83 1.34
CA THR A 136 -2.20 -4.81 2.27
C THR A 136 -0.99 -4.21 2.99
N HIS A 137 -0.20 -3.37 2.32
CA HIS A 137 0.86 -2.58 2.95
C HIS A 137 0.32 -1.63 4.03
N THR A 138 -0.78 -0.93 3.76
CA THR A 138 -1.43 -0.07 4.76
C THR A 138 -1.76 -0.85 6.03
N LEU A 139 -2.40 -2.02 5.89
CA LEU A 139 -2.82 -2.86 7.01
C LEU A 139 -1.61 -3.42 7.79
N TYR A 140 -0.55 -3.80 7.08
CA TYR A 140 0.69 -4.27 7.71
C TYR A 140 1.31 -3.21 8.62
N TYR A 141 1.40 -1.97 8.16
CA TYR A 141 1.95 -0.87 8.97
C TYR A 141 1.00 -0.39 10.06
N LEU A 142 -0.32 -0.45 9.85
CA LEU A 142 -1.29 -0.24 10.94
C LEU A 142 -1.09 -1.23 12.08
N ALA A 143 -0.80 -2.50 11.76
CA ALA A 143 -0.51 -3.50 12.78
C ALA A 143 0.68 -3.08 13.67
N GLN A 144 1.76 -2.59 13.05
CA GLN A 144 2.95 -2.11 13.76
C GLN A 144 2.63 -0.87 14.60
N VAL A 145 1.96 0.13 14.02
CA VAL A 145 1.57 1.34 14.75
C VAL A 145 0.71 1.02 15.97
N TYR A 146 -0.31 0.17 15.84
CA TYR A 146 -1.13 -0.22 16.98
C TYR A 146 -0.37 -1.07 18.00
N GLN A 147 0.63 -1.84 17.57
CA GLN A 147 1.51 -2.55 18.48
C GLN A 147 2.36 -1.56 19.32
N HIS A 148 2.89 -0.50 18.70
CA HIS A 148 3.61 0.58 19.40
C HIS A 148 2.72 1.38 20.36
N LEU A 149 1.42 1.50 20.06
CA LEU A 149 0.42 2.12 20.94
C LEU A 149 -0.11 1.18 22.04
N GLU A 150 0.48 -0.01 22.20
CA GLU A 150 0.05 -1.05 23.15
C GLU A 150 -1.40 -1.54 22.92
N MET A 151 -1.98 -1.25 21.75
CA MET A 151 -3.31 -1.73 21.34
C MET A 151 -3.21 -3.13 20.73
N THR A 152 -2.72 -4.10 21.53
CA THR A 152 -2.30 -5.43 21.06
C THR A 152 -3.40 -6.21 20.34
N GLU A 153 -4.66 -6.09 20.77
CA GLU A 153 -5.78 -6.78 20.12
C GLU A 153 -6.03 -6.26 18.71
N LYS A 154 -6.00 -4.94 18.53
CA LYS A 154 -6.18 -4.30 17.22
C LYS A 154 -4.98 -4.61 16.31
N ALA A 155 -3.76 -4.57 16.85
CA ALA A 155 -2.57 -4.99 16.13
C ALA A 155 -2.67 -6.44 15.63
N ALA A 156 -3.10 -7.38 16.49
CA ALA A 156 -3.27 -8.77 16.12
C ALA A 156 -4.35 -8.97 15.02
N GLN A 157 -5.44 -8.21 15.06
CA GLN A 157 -6.46 -8.21 14.01
C GLN A 157 -5.88 -7.76 12.66
N TYR A 158 -5.10 -6.69 12.64
CA TYR A 158 -4.42 -6.25 11.41
C TYR A 158 -3.38 -7.25 10.93
N CYS A 159 -2.59 -7.86 11.82
CA CYS A 159 -1.66 -8.94 11.47
C CYS A 159 -2.39 -10.10 10.80
N HIS A 160 -3.50 -10.57 11.39
CA HIS A 160 -4.30 -11.65 10.83
C HIS A 160 -4.82 -11.31 9.42
N THR A 161 -5.44 -10.14 9.27
CA THR A 161 -5.98 -9.69 7.98
C THR A 161 -4.87 -9.53 6.95
N THR A 162 -3.71 -9.01 7.35
CA THR A 162 -2.54 -8.87 6.47
C THR A 162 -2.07 -10.22 5.97
N LEU A 163 -1.86 -11.20 6.86
CA LEU A 163 -1.43 -12.55 6.48
C LEU A 163 -2.40 -13.23 5.53
N LYS A 164 -3.71 -13.10 5.79
CA LYS A 164 -4.75 -13.63 4.91
C LYS A 164 -4.68 -13.00 3.52
N ARG A 165 -4.63 -11.67 3.45
CA ARG A 165 -4.53 -10.93 2.19
C ARG A 165 -3.24 -11.22 1.44
N GLN A 166 -2.16 -11.47 2.17
CA GLN A 166 -0.88 -11.83 1.55
C GLN A 166 -0.99 -13.14 0.76
N LEU A 167 -1.73 -14.13 1.26
CA LEU A 167 -2.01 -15.38 0.53
C LEU A 167 -2.92 -15.18 -0.69
N GLU A 168 -3.84 -14.21 -0.63
CA GLU A 168 -4.86 -13.98 -1.67
C GLU A 168 -4.33 -13.12 -2.83
N TYR A 169 -3.52 -12.09 -2.53
CA TYR A 169 -3.23 -11.01 -3.48
C TYR A 169 -1.74 -10.69 -3.66
N SER A 170 -0.86 -11.15 -2.78
CA SER A 170 0.55 -10.76 -2.80
C SER A 170 1.50 -11.92 -3.09
N GLY A 171 2.62 -11.63 -3.74
CA GLY A 171 3.81 -12.44 -3.53
C GLY A 171 4.32 -12.18 -2.11
N TYR A 172 4.40 -13.22 -1.30
CA TYR A 172 4.96 -13.18 0.05
C TYR A 172 6.24 -14.01 0.10
N TYR A 173 7.15 -13.66 1.00
CA TYR A 173 8.31 -14.50 1.29
C TYR A 173 7.89 -15.60 2.26
N PRO A 174 7.96 -16.90 1.86
CA PRO A 174 7.40 -17.98 2.68
C PRO A 174 7.94 -18.04 4.11
N ILE A 175 9.24 -17.75 4.29
CA ILE A 175 9.89 -17.75 5.61
C ILE A 175 9.33 -16.62 6.49
N GLU A 176 9.25 -15.40 5.97
CA GLU A 176 8.73 -14.24 6.71
C GLU A 176 7.25 -14.42 7.04
N TRP A 177 6.47 -14.93 6.08
CA TRP A 177 5.04 -15.20 6.28
C TRP A 177 4.83 -16.25 7.38
N ALA A 178 5.58 -17.35 7.34
CA ALA A 178 5.51 -18.41 8.34
C ALA A 178 5.92 -17.89 9.74
N LEU A 179 6.97 -17.06 9.82
CA LEU A 179 7.39 -16.44 11.07
C LEU A 179 6.30 -15.54 11.66
N ASN A 180 5.71 -14.67 10.84
CA ASN A 180 4.62 -13.78 11.26
C ASN A 180 3.37 -14.56 11.71
N ALA A 181 3.02 -15.65 11.01
CA ALA A 181 1.94 -16.54 11.42
C ALA A 181 2.24 -17.27 12.74
N ALA A 182 3.48 -17.70 12.96
CA ALA A 182 3.90 -18.29 14.23
C ALA A 182 3.85 -17.27 15.39
N ILE A 183 4.28 -16.03 15.18
CA ILE A 183 4.17 -14.95 16.18
C ILE A 183 2.69 -14.70 16.53
N LEU A 184 1.81 -14.62 15.53
CA LEU A 184 0.38 -14.43 15.76
C LEU A 184 -0.24 -15.62 16.53
N SER A 185 0.27 -16.83 16.31
CA SER A 185 -0.17 -18.00 17.09
C SER A 185 0.15 -17.88 18.58
N GLN A 186 1.31 -17.30 18.91
CA GLN A 186 1.73 -17.08 20.29
C GLN A 186 0.82 -16.04 20.96
N TYR A 187 0.42 -14.99 20.23
CA TYR A 187 -0.59 -14.05 20.72
C TYR A 187 -1.90 -14.79 21.07
N TYR A 188 -2.47 -15.57 20.14
CA TYR A 188 -3.71 -16.30 20.40
C TYR A 188 -3.59 -17.30 21.55
N LEU A 189 -2.42 -17.92 21.71
CA LEU A 189 -2.14 -18.80 22.85
C LEU A 189 -2.25 -18.05 24.18
N THR A 190 -1.66 -16.85 24.29
CA THR A 190 -1.76 -16.02 25.50
C THR A 190 -3.19 -15.57 25.81
N LYS A 191 -4.05 -15.46 24.78
CA LYS A 191 -5.48 -15.16 24.90
C LYS A 191 -6.36 -16.38 25.10
N GLN A 192 -5.78 -17.58 25.19
CA GLN A 192 -6.50 -18.87 25.30
C GLN A 192 -7.39 -19.20 24.08
N CYS A 193 -7.13 -18.56 22.94
CA CYS A 193 -7.74 -18.85 21.64
C CYS A 193 -7.00 -20.02 20.97
N PHE A 194 -7.14 -21.23 21.55
CA PHE A 194 -6.31 -22.38 21.17
C PHE A 194 -6.55 -22.85 19.74
N MET A 195 -7.77 -22.69 19.20
CA MET A 195 -8.11 -23.12 17.85
C MET A 195 -7.43 -22.23 16.80
N GLU A 196 -7.49 -20.92 17.01
CA GLU A 196 -6.85 -19.90 16.17
C GLU A 196 -5.32 -20.03 16.26
N SER A 197 -4.78 -20.22 17.47
CA SER A 197 -3.35 -20.46 17.68
C SER A 197 -2.88 -21.70 16.91
N ARG A 198 -3.58 -22.83 17.05
CA ARG A 198 -3.27 -24.07 16.31
C ARG A 198 -3.36 -23.87 14.80
N HIS A 199 -4.37 -23.14 14.32
CA HIS A 199 -4.55 -22.86 12.90
C HIS A 199 -3.38 -22.05 12.33
N CYS A 200 -2.96 -20.99 13.02
CA CYS A 200 -1.80 -20.19 12.62
C CYS A 200 -0.50 -21.02 12.57
N LEU A 201 -0.24 -21.85 13.58
CA LEU A 201 0.94 -22.74 13.58
C LEU A 201 0.91 -23.74 12.43
N ALA A 202 -0.25 -24.38 12.20
CA ALA A 202 -0.40 -25.34 11.11
C ALA A 202 -0.17 -24.67 9.75
N ALA A 203 -0.72 -23.47 9.54
CA ALA A 203 -0.50 -22.70 8.32
C ALA A 203 0.99 -22.35 8.14
N ALA A 204 1.66 -21.88 9.20
CA ALA A 204 3.10 -21.60 9.17
C ALA A 204 3.92 -22.83 8.79
N SER A 205 3.61 -24.00 9.38
CA SER A 205 4.29 -25.27 9.08
C SER A 205 4.08 -25.74 7.63
N VAL A 206 2.88 -25.52 7.06
CA VAL A 206 2.61 -25.88 5.66
C VAL A 206 3.41 -24.99 4.71
N ILE A 207 3.40 -23.67 4.94
CA ILE A 207 4.10 -22.71 4.07
C ILE A 207 5.62 -22.92 4.10
N ILE A 208 6.22 -23.14 5.28
CA ILE A 208 7.66 -23.40 5.37
C ILE A 208 8.05 -24.73 4.71
N GLY A 209 7.24 -25.79 4.89
CA GLY A 209 7.49 -27.09 4.28
C GLY A 209 7.38 -27.07 2.75
N GLN A 210 6.51 -26.22 2.19
CA GLN A 210 6.43 -26.00 0.75
C GLN A 210 7.66 -25.25 0.21
N ALA A 211 8.18 -24.28 0.97
CA ALA A 211 9.37 -23.53 0.59
C ALA A 211 10.63 -24.41 0.54
N GLU A 212 10.78 -25.35 1.48
CA GLU A 212 11.89 -26.31 1.51
C GLU A 212 11.88 -27.30 0.34
N GLN A 213 10.70 -27.54 -0.25
CA GLN A 213 10.52 -28.46 -1.39
C GLN A 213 10.72 -27.78 -2.75
N MET A 214 10.81 -26.43 -2.78
CA MET A 214 11.14 -25.72 -4.01
C MET A 214 12.65 -25.78 -4.25
N PRO A 215 13.13 -26.39 -5.36
CA PRO A 215 14.56 -26.43 -5.66
C PRO A 215 15.10 -25.01 -5.84
N SER A 216 16.29 -24.75 -5.28
CA SER A 216 17.04 -23.49 -5.39
C SER A 216 17.50 -23.24 -6.83
N GLY A 217 16.58 -22.86 -7.71
CA GLY A 217 16.86 -22.74 -9.13
C GLY A 217 15.68 -22.21 -9.93
N GLU A 218 15.19 -21.02 -9.58
CA GLU A 218 14.47 -20.16 -10.51
C GLU A 218 14.61 -18.71 -9.99
N ASP A 219 15.80 -18.14 -10.19
CA ASP A 219 15.95 -16.68 -10.30
C ASP A 219 14.98 -16.24 -11.40
N SER A 220 13.84 -15.73 -10.96
CA SER A 220 12.75 -15.31 -11.84
C SER A 220 13.16 -14.02 -12.54
N LYS A 221 13.28 -14.12 -13.86
CA LYS A 221 13.43 -13.04 -14.83
C LYS A 221 12.34 -11.98 -14.71
#